data_AF-A0A7Y4R6A6-F1
#
_entry.id   AF-A0A7Y4R6A6-F1
#
_cell.length_a   1.000
_cell.length_b   1.000
_cell.length_c   1.000
_cell.angle_alpha   90.00
_cell.angle_beta   90.00
_cell.angle_gamma   90.00
#
_symmetry.space_group_name_H-M   'P 1'
#
loop_
_entity.id
_entity.type
_entity.pdbx_description
1 polymer ?
#
loop_
_entity_poly.entity_id
_entity_poly.type
_entity_poly.pdbx_seq_one_letter_code
_entity_poly.pdbx_strand_id
1 'polypeptide(L)'
;MTARSVFPWRVFLFCVAVVAAPNVALSASRGDGDGDGDIDLIDFAWFQHCFTGSTGQPIAPGCAVMDFNDDSRIDTVDLAVFVGAQSGPGVIPPTRIDNGLIIGRVFHADTELPLADATITAVVYSAAADPPDLPPLSISSATGDFQYQTIPFDGSMTFLLRIRKPGFAENLRRVEVMAGRCWRVADAYLTPITPPVMVTVKDGGMLTDLSGDIELEIPPGALVQDSMVSVTQLPREQSLRTEPPQLVAGGIAGRYIDLAGVSGDATKIPATLRVPNTYNLPVGTKVRFGKVNHNTLEWFDLRDAFGGTGQPDPNFGIGIVKSKGDGSTCIEVEFDHFCSVCT
;
A
#
# COMPACT_ATOMS: atom_id res chain seq x y z
N MET A 1 -22.93 -20.51 15.90
CA MET A 1 -22.69 -19.05 15.92
C MET A 1 -21.21 -18.83 15.64
N THR A 2 -20.84 -18.77 14.36
CA THR A 2 -19.46 -18.53 13.91
C THR A 2 -19.23 -17.02 13.88
N ALA A 3 -18.38 -16.53 14.78
CA ALA A 3 -17.90 -15.15 14.74
C ALA A 3 -17.17 -14.93 13.41
N ARG A 4 -17.82 -14.24 12.47
CA ARG A 4 -17.15 -13.66 11.31
C ARG A 4 -16.26 -12.56 11.85
N SER A 5 -14.96 -12.80 11.89
CA SER A 5 -13.94 -11.78 12.16
C SER A 5 -13.88 -10.83 10.95
N VAL A 6 -14.79 -9.86 10.91
CA VAL A 6 -14.78 -8.77 9.93
C VAL A 6 -13.83 -7.71 10.48
N PHE A 7 -12.58 -7.69 10.02
CA PHE A 7 -11.60 -6.66 10.40
C PHE A 7 -11.02 -5.97 9.16
N PRO A 8 -11.66 -4.95 8.58
CA PRO A 8 -11.09 -4.24 7.46
C PRO A 8 -10.83 -2.76 7.78
N TRP A 9 -9.96 -2.37 8.72
CA TRP A 9 -9.67 -0.93 8.91
C TRP A 9 -8.21 -0.71 9.31
N ARG A 10 -7.43 0.04 8.49
CA ARG A 10 -6.04 0.38 8.81
C ARG A 10 -5.57 1.74 8.27
N VAL A 11 -4.94 2.57 9.12
CA VAL A 11 -4.21 3.79 8.73
C VAL A 11 -2.73 3.51 8.74
N PHE A 12 -2.03 3.99 7.72
CA PHE A 12 -0.58 4.04 7.74
C PHE A 12 -0.16 5.48 7.83
N LEU A 13 0.84 5.75 8.65
CA LEU A 13 1.38 7.09 8.76
C LEU A 13 2.85 7.08 8.36
N PHE A 14 3.14 7.77 7.26
CA PHE A 14 4.46 8.01 6.69
C PHE A 14 4.96 9.39 7.09
N CYS A 15 6.22 9.56 7.46
CA CYS A 15 6.78 10.85 7.84
C CYS A 15 7.71 11.42 6.72
N VAL A 16 7.37 12.63 6.25
CA VAL A 16 8.05 13.60 5.34
C VAL A 16 8.33 13.21 3.88
N ALA A 17 7.59 13.86 2.96
CA ALA A 17 8.10 14.39 1.67
C ALA A 17 7.16 15.46 1.09
N VAL A 18 7.71 16.42 0.34
CA VAL A 18 7.01 17.51 -0.35
C VAL A 18 6.55 17.00 -1.72
N VAL A 19 5.26 17.16 -2.06
CA VAL A 19 4.61 16.51 -3.22
C VAL A 19 4.12 17.54 -4.26
N ALA A 20 4.21 17.16 -5.54
CA ALA A 20 3.28 17.54 -6.60
C ALA A 20 2.92 16.27 -7.42
N ALA A 21 1.64 16.13 -7.82
CA ALA A 21 1.03 14.95 -8.48
C ALA A 21 0.69 15.24 -9.97
N PRO A 22 0.31 14.25 -10.83
CA PRO A 22 -1.02 13.58 -10.78
C PRO A 22 -1.10 12.07 -11.16
N ASN A 23 -2.28 11.46 -10.94
CA ASN A 23 -2.70 10.10 -11.32
C ASN A 23 -3.36 10.04 -12.71
N VAL A 24 -3.24 8.90 -13.42
CA VAL A 24 -4.15 8.48 -14.51
C VAL A 24 -4.36 6.96 -14.46
N ALA A 25 -5.61 6.52 -14.65
CA ALA A 25 -6.00 5.12 -14.80
C ALA A 25 -5.85 4.65 -16.27
N LEU A 26 -5.44 3.41 -16.50
CA LEU A 26 -5.38 2.81 -17.85
C LEU A 26 -6.21 1.52 -17.95
N SER A 27 -7.12 1.51 -18.92
CA SER A 27 -7.79 0.34 -19.50
C SER A 27 -7.55 0.39 -21.00
N ALA A 28 -6.49 -0.27 -21.45
CA ALA A 28 -6.20 -0.73 -22.80
C ALA A 28 -5.02 -1.71 -22.64
N SER A 29 -4.91 -2.74 -23.47
CA SER A 29 -3.81 -3.70 -23.49
C SER A 29 -2.46 -2.96 -23.51
N ARG A 30 -1.80 -2.83 -22.35
CA ARG A 30 -0.45 -2.22 -22.30
C ARG A 30 0.47 -2.99 -23.23
N GLY A 31 1.26 -2.26 -24.03
CA GLY A 31 2.15 -2.83 -25.04
C GLY A 31 1.58 -3.00 -26.45
N ASP A 32 0.27 -2.82 -26.66
CA ASP A 32 -0.40 -2.85 -27.99
C ASP A 32 -0.52 -1.41 -28.50
N GLY A 33 0.54 -0.94 -29.16
CA GLY A 33 0.74 0.44 -29.58
C GLY A 33 -0.01 0.81 -30.86
N ASP A 34 -0.29 -0.17 -31.73
CA ASP A 34 -1.07 0.05 -32.95
C ASP A 34 -2.56 -0.34 -32.82
N GLY A 35 -2.93 -1.03 -31.75
CA GLY A 35 -4.30 -1.35 -31.37
C GLY A 35 -4.89 -2.54 -32.12
N ASP A 36 -4.04 -3.41 -32.66
CA ASP A 36 -4.48 -4.57 -33.44
C ASP A 36 -4.75 -5.83 -32.58
N GLY A 37 -4.40 -5.77 -31.29
CA GLY A 37 -4.72 -6.78 -30.29
C GLY A 37 -3.64 -7.83 -30.08
N ASP A 38 -2.45 -7.66 -30.65
CA ASP A 38 -1.26 -8.42 -30.28
C ASP A 38 -0.12 -7.52 -29.75
N ILE A 39 1.04 -8.13 -29.47
CA ILE A 39 2.25 -7.41 -29.06
C ILE A 39 3.38 -7.94 -29.93
N ASP A 40 3.77 -7.19 -30.95
CA ASP A 40 4.66 -7.68 -31.99
C ASP A 40 5.82 -6.73 -32.33
N LEU A 41 6.32 -6.78 -33.57
CA LEU A 41 7.41 -5.92 -34.02
C LEU A 41 6.93 -4.53 -34.49
N ILE A 42 5.66 -4.39 -34.86
CA ILE A 42 5.02 -3.10 -35.14
C ILE A 42 4.84 -2.36 -33.81
N ASP A 43 4.41 -3.04 -32.76
CA ASP A 43 4.39 -2.47 -31.41
C ASP A 43 5.77 -2.14 -30.89
N PHE A 44 6.77 -2.96 -31.23
CA PHE A 44 8.16 -2.66 -30.87
C PHE A 44 8.65 -1.39 -31.58
N ALA A 45 8.25 -1.16 -32.83
CA ALA A 45 8.55 0.10 -33.51
C ALA A 45 7.86 1.29 -32.83
N TRP A 46 6.64 1.10 -32.31
CA TRP A 46 5.95 2.06 -31.46
C TRP A 46 6.68 2.30 -30.13
N PHE A 47 7.14 1.25 -29.46
CA PHE A 47 7.95 1.33 -28.25
C PHE A 47 9.23 2.14 -28.50
N GLN A 48 9.94 1.84 -29.60
CA GLN A 48 11.13 2.59 -30.01
C GLN A 48 10.83 4.06 -30.31
N HIS A 49 9.67 4.35 -30.92
CA HIS A 49 9.23 5.72 -31.16
C HIS A 49 8.97 6.47 -29.85
N CYS A 50 8.43 5.77 -28.85
CA CYS A 50 8.06 6.31 -27.55
C CYS A 50 9.20 6.31 -26.51
N PHE A 51 10.32 5.65 -26.79
CA PHE A 51 11.42 5.49 -25.84
C PHE A 51 12.01 6.83 -25.40
N THR A 52 11.92 7.12 -24.10
CA THR A 52 12.44 8.37 -23.51
C THR A 52 13.82 8.20 -22.89
N GLY A 53 14.23 6.96 -22.61
CA GLY A 53 15.46 6.62 -21.89
C GLY A 53 15.43 7.00 -20.40
N SER A 54 16.44 6.57 -19.65
CA SER A 54 16.49 6.66 -18.18
C SER A 54 16.65 8.10 -17.64
N THR A 55 17.01 9.07 -18.49
CA THR A 55 17.25 10.47 -18.10
C THR A 55 16.20 11.48 -18.63
N GLY A 56 15.03 10.99 -19.07
CA GLY A 56 13.77 11.74 -18.96
C GLY A 56 13.52 12.82 -20.00
N GLN A 57 12.81 12.46 -21.06
CA GLN A 57 11.81 13.35 -21.66
C GLN A 57 10.43 12.94 -21.14
N PRO A 58 9.49 13.88 -20.95
CA PRO A 58 8.10 13.52 -20.69
C PRO A 58 7.57 12.63 -21.81
N ILE A 59 6.77 11.63 -21.45
CA ILE A 59 6.13 10.73 -22.42
C ILE A 59 5.28 11.54 -23.40
N ALA A 60 5.47 11.29 -24.70
CA ALA A 60 4.71 11.95 -25.74
C ALA A 60 3.22 11.51 -25.72
N PRO A 61 2.27 12.36 -26.16
CA PRO A 61 0.87 11.97 -26.25
C PRO A 61 0.70 10.69 -27.08
N GLY A 62 -0.04 9.71 -26.55
CA GLY A 62 -0.24 8.39 -27.18
C GLY A 62 0.76 7.32 -26.77
N CYS A 63 1.87 7.67 -26.09
CA CYS A 63 2.89 6.71 -25.67
C CYS A 63 2.65 6.08 -24.29
N ALA A 64 1.62 6.52 -23.55
CA ALA A 64 1.34 6.03 -22.19
C ALA A 64 1.06 4.52 -22.11
N VAL A 65 0.72 3.87 -23.23
CA VAL A 65 0.53 2.41 -23.29
C VAL A 65 1.85 1.62 -23.19
N MET A 66 2.99 2.29 -23.36
CA MET A 66 4.34 1.71 -23.30
C MET A 66 5.08 2.01 -21.99
N ASP A 67 4.47 2.76 -21.07
CA ASP A 67 4.97 3.00 -19.70
C ASP A 67 4.36 1.92 -18.80
N PHE A 68 5.12 0.84 -18.60
CA PHE A 68 4.64 -0.34 -17.90
C PHE A 68 4.74 -0.20 -16.38
N ASN A 69 5.65 0.64 -15.89
CA ASN A 69 5.86 0.84 -14.46
C ASN A 69 5.26 2.16 -13.92
N ASP A 70 4.60 2.95 -14.77
CA ASP A 70 3.97 4.24 -14.47
C ASP A 70 4.93 5.29 -13.88
N ASP A 71 6.23 5.20 -14.21
CA ASP A 71 7.23 6.15 -13.71
C ASP A 71 7.36 7.42 -14.57
N SER A 72 6.44 7.58 -15.54
CA SER A 72 6.42 8.65 -16.52
C SER A 72 7.63 8.64 -17.44
N ARG A 73 8.24 7.47 -17.66
CA ARG A 73 9.31 7.22 -18.61
C ARG A 73 9.03 5.92 -19.35
N ILE A 74 9.66 5.80 -20.51
CA ILE A 74 9.66 4.58 -21.31
C ILE A 74 11.12 4.24 -21.53
N ASP A 75 11.64 3.33 -20.72
CA ASP A 75 13.04 2.99 -20.66
C ASP A 75 13.33 1.48 -20.68
N THR A 76 14.53 1.08 -20.27
CA THR A 76 14.93 -0.33 -20.29
C THR A 76 14.14 -1.21 -19.32
N VAL A 77 13.54 -0.64 -18.28
CA VAL A 77 12.64 -1.36 -17.36
C VAL A 77 11.36 -1.74 -18.10
N ASP A 78 10.77 -0.80 -18.84
CA ASP A 78 9.60 -1.01 -19.69
C ASP A 78 9.89 -2.01 -20.81
N LEU A 79 11.08 -1.90 -21.43
CA LEU A 79 11.51 -2.81 -22.48
C LEU A 79 11.55 -4.26 -22.01
N ALA A 80 11.97 -4.52 -20.76
CA ALA A 80 12.00 -5.87 -20.22
C ALA A 80 10.59 -6.46 -20.10
N VAL A 81 9.60 -5.65 -19.74
CA VAL A 81 8.19 -6.04 -19.69
C VAL A 81 7.64 -6.28 -21.09
N PHE A 82 7.91 -5.35 -22.03
CA PHE A 82 7.50 -5.46 -23.43
C PHE A 82 8.00 -6.76 -24.07
N VAL A 83 9.31 -7.06 -23.95
CA VAL A 83 9.92 -8.27 -24.52
C VAL A 83 9.33 -9.54 -23.90
N GLY A 84 8.95 -9.50 -22.62
CA GLY A 84 8.27 -10.61 -21.95
C GLY A 84 6.85 -10.86 -22.46
N ALA A 85 6.20 -9.83 -23.01
CA ALA A 85 4.83 -9.85 -23.51
C ALA A 85 4.71 -10.17 -25.00
N GLN A 86 5.83 -10.14 -25.75
CA GLN A 86 5.82 -10.32 -27.21
C GLN A 86 5.20 -11.67 -27.62
N SER A 87 4.22 -11.59 -28.51
CA SER A 87 3.44 -12.72 -29.02
C SER A 87 3.70 -12.99 -30.51
N GLY A 88 4.02 -11.94 -31.29
CA GLY A 88 4.35 -12.01 -32.72
C GLY A 88 3.17 -11.65 -33.64
N PRO A 89 3.42 -11.31 -34.91
CA PRO A 89 2.41 -10.74 -35.80
C PRO A 89 1.27 -11.70 -36.09
N GLY A 90 0.03 -11.26 -35.88
CA GLY A 90 -1.19 -12.06 -36.04
C GLY A 90 -1.32 -13.17 -35.00
N VAL A 91 -0.44 -13.21 -34.00
CA VAL A 91 -0.58 -14.04 -32.82
C VAL A 91 -1.27 -13.17 -31.78
N ILE A 92 -2.57 -12.94 -31.99
CA ILE A 92 -3.45 -12.53 -30.90
C ILE A 92 -3.14 -13.50 -29.76
N PRO A 93 -2.57 -13.04 -28.63
CA PRO A 93 -2.27 -13.91 -27.52
C PRO A 93 -3.54 -14.73 -27.31
N PRO A 94 -3.46 -16.09 -27.39
CA PRO A 94 -4.67 -16.89 -27.26
C PRO A 94 -5.38 -16.38 -26.03
N THR A 95 -6.69 -16.19 -26.12
CA THR A 95 -7.52 -15.85 -24.96
C THR A 95 -7.48 -17.04 -24.00
N ARG A 96 -6.34 -17.20 -23.35
CA ARG A 96 -5.97 -18.40 -22.65
C ARG A 96 -6.49 -18.16 -21.27
N ILE A 97 -7.76 -18.49 -21.11
CA ILE A 97 -8.35 -18.70 -19.80
C ILE A 97 -7.51 -19.76 -19.10
N ASP A 98 -6.56 -19.31 -18.31
CA ASP A 98 -5.62 -20.14 -17.55
C ASP A 98 -5.32 -19.46 -16.22
N ASN A 99 -4.76 -20.22 -15.30
CA ASN A 99 -4.26 -19.68 -14.07
C ASN A 99 -2.90 -19.00 -14.30
N GLY A 100 -2.62 -17.95 -13.55
CA GLY A 100 -1.26 -17.49 -13.28
C GLY A 100 -0.69 -18.20 -12.04
N LEU A 101 0.63 -18.30 -11.97
CA LEU A 101 1.35 -18.73 -10.77
C LEU A 101 2.09 -17.54 -10.17
N ILE A 102 1.80 -17.20 -8.93
CA ILE A 102 2.50 -16.15 -8.20
C ILE A 102 3.34 -16.79 -7.10
N ILE A 103 4.63 -16.47 -7.06
CA ILE A 103 5.58 -16.98 -6.07
C ILE A 103 6.18 -15.84 -5.26
N GLY A 104 6.53 -16.12 -4.01
CA GLY A 104 7.16 -15.14 -3.15
C GLY A 104 7.63 -15.77 -1.84
N ARG A 105 8.15 -14.92 -0.95
CA ARG A 105 8.61 -15.34 0.37
C ARG A 105 8.04 -14.44 1.45
N VAL A 106 7.86 -15.00 2.64
CA VAL A 106 7.37 -14.31 3.84
C VAL A 106 8.43 -14.40 4.92
N PHE A 107 8.72 -13.27 5.56
CA PHE A 107 9.71 -13.14 6.62
C PHE A 107 9.10 -12.46 7.84
N HIS A 108 9.67 -12.74 9.00
CA HIS A 108 9.41 -11.99 10.22
C HIS A 108 10.12 -10.63 10.12
N ALA A 109 9.41 -9.52 10.34
CA ALA A 109 9.96 -8.19 10.12
C ALA A 109 11.12 -7.84 11.06
N ASP A 110 11.12 -8.31 12.31
CA ASP A 110 12.21 -8.00 13.25
C ASP A 110 13.44 -8.90 13.08
N THR A 111 13.24 -10.21 12.92
CA THR A 111 14.34 -11.19 12.90
C THR A 111 14.85 -11.51 11.50
N GLU A 112 14.10 -11.13 10.46
CA GLU A 112 14.38 -11.46 9.04
C GLU A 112 14.43 -12.96 8.75
N LEU A 113 13.99 -13.79 9.69
CA LEU A 113 13.90 -15.22 9.49
C LEU A 113 12.64 -15.56 8.69
N PRO A 114 12.68 -16.63 7.87
CA PRO A 114 11.51 -17.07 7.13
C PRO A 114 10.32 -17.35 8.05
N LEU A 115 9.12 -16.94 7.61
CA LEU A 115 7.89 -17.03 8.37
C LEU A 115 6.94 -18.05 7.73
N ALA A 116 6.82 -19.20 8.38
CA ALA A 116 5.90 -20.27 7.98
C ALA A 116 4.45 -19.96 8.36
N ASP A 117 3.51 -20.69 7.76
CA ASP A 117 2.09 -20.66 8.09
C ASP A 117 1.45 -19.26 8.01
N ALA A 118 1.96 -18.41 7.11
CA ALA A 118 1.23 -17.22 6.68
C ALA A 118 0.24 -17.65 5.59
N THR A 119 -0.96 -17.10 5.66
CA THR A 119 -2.08 -17.31 4.74
C THR A 119 -1.95 -16.31 3.59
N ILE A 120 -1.91 -16.79 2.34
CA ILE A 120 -1.89 -15.98 1.13
C ILE A 120 -3.22 -16.18 0.38
N THR A 121 -3.97 -15.10 0.24
CA THR A 121 -5.14 -15.00 -0.65
C THR A 121 -4.91 -13.90 -1.68
N ALA A 122 -5.76 -13.82 -2.69
CA ALA A 122 -5.75 -12.69 -3.62
C ALA A 122 -7.16 -12.11 -3.81
N VAL A 123 -7.21 -10.88 -4.29
CA VAL A 123 -8.41 -10.27 -4.88
C VAL A 123 -8.07 -9.72 -6.26
N VAL A 124 -9.06 -9.62 -7.15
CA VAL A 124 -8.87 -8.82 -8.36
C VAL A 124 -8.70 -7.38 -7.92
N TYR A 125 -7.59 -6.77 -8.30
CA TYR A 125 -7.32 -5.38 -7.97
C TYR A 125 -8.33 -4.50 -8.71
N SER A 126 -9.13 -3.75 -7.95
CA SER A 126 -10.14 -2.84 -8.47
C SER A 126 -10.33 -1.68 -7.49
N ALA A 127 -10.95 -0.59 -7.95
CA ALA A 127 -11.31 0.53 -7.08
C ALA A 127 -12.46 0.21 -6.09
N ALA A 128 -12.99 -1.02 -6.09
CA ALA A 128 -14.06 -1.43 -5.19
C ALA A 128 -13.56 -1.58 -3.75
N ALA A 129 -14.40 -1.22 -2.78
CA ALA A 129 -14.12 -1.40 -1.37
C ALA A 129 -14.13 -2.89 -0.98
N ASP A 130 -13.02 -3.36 -0.40
CA ASP A 130 -12.82 -4.67 0.22
C ASP A 130 -13.45 -5.89 -0.51
N PRO A 131 -12.98 -6.21 -1.74
CA PRO A 131 -13.46 -7.39 -2.45
C PRO A 131 -13.19 -8.68 -1.66
N PRO A 132 -14.07 -9.71 -1.79
CA PRO A 132 -13.87 -10.98 -1.13
C PRO A 132 -12.63 -11.70 -1.67
N ASP A 133 -11.95 -12.41 -0.78
CA ASP A 133 -10.81 -13.26 -1.16
C ASP A 133 -11.21 -14.29 -2.21
N LEU A 134 -10.38 -14.40 -3.25
CA LEU A 134 -10.48 -15.42 -4.27
C LEU A 134 -9.86 -16.73 -3.77
N PRO A 135 -10.45 -17.89 -4.10
CA PRO A 135 -9.75 -19.17 -3.98
C PRO A 135 -8.69 -19.32 -5.09
N PRO A 136 -7.74 -20.25 -4.95
CA PRO A 136 -7.45 -21.09 -3.79
C PRO A 136 -6.76 -20.32 -2.66
N LEU A 137 -6.73 -20.92 -1.47
CA LEU A 137 -5.86 -20.46 -0.38
C LEU A 137 -4.45 -21.04 -0.55
N SER A 138 -3.41 -20.24 -0.32
CA SER A 138 -2.03 -20.71 -0.22
C SER A 138 -1.44 -20.43 1.17
N ILE A 139 -0.41 -21.17 1.54
CA ILE A 139 0.25 -21.09 2.85
C ILE A 139 1.77 -21.07 2.66
N SER A 140 2.48 -20.19 3.38
CA SER A 140 3.95 -20.18 3.34
C SER A 140 4.56 -21.40 4.04
N SER A 141 5.62 -21.94 3.43
CA SER A 141 6.34 -23.12 3.91
C SER A 141 7.23 -22.80 5.12
N ALA A 142 7.89 -23.83 5.68
CA ALA A 142 8.92 -23.66 6.72
C ALA A 142 10.09 -22.76 6.30
N THR A 143 10.36 -22.64 5.00
CA THR A 143 11.38 -21.75 4.42
C THR A 143 10.83 -20.39 3.99
N GLY A 144 9.58 -20.09 4.37
CA GLY A 144 8.86 -18.85 4.09
C GLY A 144 8.33 -18.76 2.67
N ASP A 145 8.55 -19.77 1.82
CA ASP A 145 8.18 -19.73 0.40
C ASP A 145 6.68 -20.00 0.22
N PHE A 146 6.02 -19.31 -0.71
CA PHE A 146 4.65 -19.61 -1.10
C PHE A 146 4.50 -19.67 -2.61
N GLN A 147 3.45 -20.39 -3.03
CA GLN A 147 2.98 -20.45 -4.42
C GLN A 147 1.47 -20.27 -4.43
N TYR A 148 0.98 -19.22 -5.08
CA TYR A 148 -0.43 -18.90 -5.21
C TYR A 148 -0.83 -19.06 -6.68
N GLN A 149 -1.71 -20.02 -6.97
CA GLN A 149 -2.31 -20.17 -8.29
C GLN A 149 -3.55 -19.29 -8.34
N THR A 150 -3.68 -18.40 -9.33
CA THR A 150 -4.85 -17.51 -9.44
C THR A 150 -6.09 -18.30 -9.85
N ILE A 151 -7.28 -17.69 -9.80
CA ILE A 151 -8.41 -18.16 -10.61
C ILE A 151 -8.06 -18.08 -12.11
N PRO A 152 -8.71 -18.84 -13.00
CA PRO A 152 -8.51 -18.68 -14.43
C PRO A 152 -8.95 -17.28 -14.90
N PHE A 153 -8.15 -16.63 -15.73
CA PHE A 153 -8.45 -15.32 -16.31
C PHE A 153 -7.88 -15.21 -17.73
N ASP A 154 -8.30 -14.18 -18.46
CA ASP A 154 -7.84 -13.92 -19.82
C ASP A 154 -6.77 -12.82 -19.85
N GLY A 155 -5.79 -12.95 -20.73
CA GLY A 155 -4.75 -11.94 -20.95
C GLY A 155 -3.94 -11.58 -19.69
N SER A 156 -3.99 -10.30 -19.30
CA SER A 156 -3.33 -9.76 -18.10
C SER A 156 -4.38 -9.32 -17.08
N MET A 157 -4.11 -9.58 -15.80
CA MET A 157 -4.94 -9.12 -14.69
C MET A 157 -4.06 -8.72 -13.51
N THR A 158 -4.43 -7.62 -12.86
CA THR A 158 -3.77 -7.20 -11.62
C THR A 158 -4.44 -7.88 -10.43
N PHE A 159 -3.65 -8.54 -9.61
CA PHE A 159 -4.06 -9.12 -8.33
C PHE A 159 -3.46 -8.33 -7.18
N LEU A 160 -4.21 -8.22 -6.10
CA LEU A 160 -3.70 -7.77 -4.80
C LEU A 160 -3.64 -8.98 -3.88
N LEU A 161 -2.42 -9.44 -3.58
CA LEU A 161 -2.20 -10.48 -2.59
C LEU A 161 -2.39 -9.93 -1.19
N ARG A 162 -3.10 -10.69 -0.34
CA ARG A 162 -3.27 -10.45 1.09
C ARG A 162 -2.52 -11.52 1.86
N ILE A 163 -1.48 -11.10 2.58
CA ILE A 163 -0.58 -11.99 3.31
C ILE A 163 -0.82 -11.78 4.81
N ARG A 164 -1.45 -12.76 5.44
CA ARG A 164 -1.96 -12.66 6.82
C ARG A 164 -1.39 -13.76 7.69
N LYS A 165 -1.04 -13.41 8.93
CA LYS A 165 -0.73 -14.38 9.98
C LYS A 165 -1.30 -13.86 11.31
N PRO A 166 -2.02 -14.69 12.10
CA PRO A 166 -2.49 -14.26 13.41
C PRO A 166 -1.34 -13.72 14.28
N GLY A 167 -1.56 -12.57 14.91
CA GLY A 167 -0.53 -11.89 15.71
C GLY A 167 0.44 -11.03 14.89
N PHE A 168 0.25 -10.89 13.57
CA PHE A 168 1.06 -10.04 12.71
C PHE A 168 0.21 -9.02 11.94
N ALA A 169 0.84 -7.91 11.57
CA ALA A 169 0.31 -6.92 10.67
C ALA A 169 0.26 -7.54 9.28
N GLU A 170 -0.89 -7.41 8.63
CA GLU A 170 -1.04 -7.92 7.27
C GLU A 170 -0.12 -7.17 6.32
N ASN A 171 0.38 -7.87 5.31
CA ASN A 171 1.13 -7.26 4.22
C ASN A 171 0.39 -7.49 2.89
N LEU A 172 0.51 -6.54 1.97
CA LEU A 172 -0.13 -6.60 0.66
C LEU A 172 0.92 -6.60 -0.44
N ARG A 173 0.63 -7.24 -1.57
CA ARG A 173 1.46 -7.18 -2.78
C ARG A 173 0.58 -7.05 -4.01
N ARG A 174 0.66 -5.90 -4.69
CA ARG A 174 0.08 -5.72 -6.03
C ARG A 174 1.00 -6.38 -7.05
N VAL A 175 0.41 -7.14 -7.97
CA VAL A 175 1.14 -7.81 -9.05
C VAL A 175 0.26 -7.91 -10.28
N GLU A 176 0.81 -7.49 -11.42
CA GLU A 176 0.22 -7.74 -12.73
C GLU A 176 0.65 -9.12 -13.20
N VAL A 177 -0.32 -9.95 -13.58
CA VAL A 177 -0.12 -11.36 -13.89
C VAL A 177 -0.69 -11.63 -15.27
N MET A 178 0.13 -12.22 -16.13
CA MET A 178 -0.30 -12.79 -17.41
C MET A 178 -0.74 -14.24 -17.24
N ALA A 179 -1.88 -14.62 -17.83
CA ALA A 179 -2.42 -15.97 -17.74
C ALA A 179 -1.42 -17.02 -18.27
N GLY A 180 -1.29 -18.13 -17.55
CA GLY A 180 -0.37 -19.22 -17.88
C GLY A 180 1.11 -18.93 -17.63
N ARG A 181 1.46 -17.82 -16.95
CA ARG A 181 2.84 -17.44 -16.61
C ARG A 181 3.10 -17.51 -15.10
N CYS A 182 4.39 -17.53 -14.75
CA CYS A 182 4.87 -17.46 -13.37
C CYS A 182 5.44 -16.08 -13.07
N TRP A 183 5.04 -15.48 -11.95
CA TRP A 183 5.43 -14.15 -11.52
C TRP A 183 5.98 -14.17 -10.11
N ARG A 184 7.09 -13.46 -9.87
CA ARG A 184 7.65 -13.31 -8.52
C ARG A 184 7.28 -11.95 -7.95
N VAL A 185 6.67 -11.93 -6.78
CA VAL A 185 6.42 -10.69 -6.03
C VAL A 185 7.56 -10.36 -5.08
N ALA A 186 7.65 -9.10 -4.68
CA ALA A 186 8.56 -8.68 -3.62
C ALA A 186 8.26 -9.44 -2.32
N ASP A 187 9.33 -9.81 -1.60
CA ASP A 187 9.22 -10.55 -0.35
C ASP A 187 8.42 -9.74 0.69
N ALA A 188 7.60 -10.43 1.49
CA ALA A 188 6.72 -9.81 2.49
C ALA A 188 7.31 -9.91 3.89
N TYR A 189 7.37 -8.80 4.62
CA TYR A 189 7.85 -8.75 6.00
C TYR A 189 6.69 -8.46 6.94
N LEU A 190 6.29 -9.46 7.72
CA LEU A 190 5.16 -9.36 8.64
C LEU A 190 5.67 -8.92 10.02
N THR A 191 5.12 -7.81 10.52
CA THR A 191 5.47 -7.23 11.82
C THR A 191 4.54 -7.76 12.91
N PRO A 192 5.03 -8.24 14.06
CA PRO A 192 4.17 -8.57 15.19
C PRO A 192 3.29 -7.38 15.58
N ILE A 193 1.98 -7.59 15.73
CA ILE A 193 1.08 -6.50 16.15
C ILE A 193 1.04 -6.38 17.66
N THR A 194 0.93 -5.14 18.13
CA THR A 194 0.46 -4.88 19.49
C THR A 194 -0.95 -5.47 19.64
N PRO A 195 -1.22 -6.30 20.68
CA PRO A 195 -2.55 -6.83 20.91
C PRO A 195 -3.60 -5.71 20.91
N PRO A 196 -4.69 -5.81 20.12
CA PRO A 196 -5.71 -4.77 20.09
C PRO A 196 -6.36 -4.56 21.45
N VAL A 197 -6.61 -3.29 21.79
CA VAL A 197 -7.25 -2.87 23.03
C VAL A 197 -8.67 -2.39 22.72
N MET A 198 -9.63 -2.73 23.57
CA MET A 198 -10.99 -2.22 23.44
C MET A 198 -11.01 -0.73 23.79
N VAL A 199 -11.40 0.10 22.82
CA VAL A 199 -11.61 1.54 22.96
C VAL A 199 -13.11 1.77 22.88
N THR A 200 -13.71 2.33 23.93
CA THR A 200 -15.15 2.57 24.00
C THR A 200 -15.48 3.97 23.47
N VAL A 201 -16.68 4.14 22.91
CA VAL A 201 -17.18 5.47 22.52
C VAL A 201 -17.20 6.41 23.71
N LYS A 202 -17.54 5.90 24.90
CA LYS A 202 -17.72 6.72 26.10
C LYS A 202 -16.38 7.22 26.66
N ASP A 203 -15.39 6.35 26.74
CA ASP A 203 -14.18 6.61 27.52
C ASP A 203 -12.99 6.97 26.63
N GLY A 204 -13.05 6.71 25.32
CA GLY A 204 -11.91 6.86 24.44
C GLY A 204 -10.80 5.87 24.79
N GLY A 205 -9.54 6.23 24.49
CA GLY A 205 -8.40 5.39 24.81
C GLY A 205 -7.06 6.08 24.59
N MET A 206 -6.06 5.64 25.37
CA MET A 206 -4.65 5.92 25.14
C MET A 206 -3.97 4.59 24.86
N LEU A 207 -3.38 4.46 23.68
CA LEU A 207 -2.75 3.24 23.21
C LEU A 207 -1.28 3.50 22.94
N THR A 208 -0.45 2.51 23.19
CA THR A 208 0.96 2.51 22.80
C THR A 208 1.28 1.31 21.96
N ASP A 209 2.34 1.39 21.16
CA ASP A 209 2.90 0.21 20.51
C ASP A 209 3.67 -0.68 21.50
N LEU A 210 4.22 -1.80 21.02
CA LEU A 210 4.95 -2.76 21.87
C LEU A 210 6.21 -2.17 22.54
N SER A 211 6.86 -1.16 21.93
CA SER A 211 8.01 -0.50 22.56
C SER A 211 7.61 0.63 23.51
N GLY A 212 6.37 1.12 23.41
CA GLY A 212 5.91 2.27 24.20
C GLY A 212 6.30 3.62 23.59
N ASP A 213 6.85 3.63 22.38
CA ASP A 213 7.39 4.80 21.73
C ASP A 213 6.33 5.58 20.95
N ILE A 214 5.41 4.86 20.32
CA ILE A 214 4.30 5.45 19.57
C ILE A 214 3.08 5.51 20.48
N GLU A 215 2.47 6.68 20.61
CA GLU A 215 1.25 6.89 21.40
C GLU A 215 0.10 7.32 20.48
N LEU A 216 -1.06 6.67 20.59
CA LEU A 216 -2.31 7.06 19.95
C LEU A 216 -3.35 7.40 21.01
N GLU A 217 -3.81 8.65 21.00
CA GLU A 217 -4.90 9.15 21.84
C GLU A 217 -6.17 9.25 21.01
N ILE A 218 -7.22 8.56 21.45
CA ILE A 218 -8.58 8.64 20.92
C ILE A 218 -9.45 9.28 21.99
N PRO A 219 -9.92 10.53 21.80
CA PRO A 219 -10.74 11.20 22.82
C PRO A 219 -12.07 10.49 23.10
N PRO A 220 -12.64 10.65 24.30
CA PRO A 220 -14.04 10.31 24.59
C PRO A 220 -15.00 10.88 23.54
N GLY A 221 -15.87 10.06 22.98
CA GLY A 221 -16.86 10.44 21.97
C GLY A 221 -16.32 10.49 20.53
N ALA A 222 -15.02 10.24 20.31
CA ALA A 222 -14.41 10.25 18.99
C ALA A 222 -14.92 9.10 18.10
N LEU A 223 -15.06 7.90 18.67
CA LEU A 223 -15.50 6.73 17.91
C LEU A 223 -17.00 6.73 17.61
N VAL A 224 -17.38 6.15 16.46
CA VAL A 224 -18.78 5.92 16.12
C VAL A 224 -19.37 4.75 16.91
N GLN A 225 -18.56 3.73 17.18
CA GLN A 225 -18.88 2.55 17.97
C GLN A 225 -17.63 2.01 18.67
N ASP A 226 -17.81 1.17 19.68
CA ASP A 226 -16.71 0.50 20.38
C ASP A 226 -15.85 -0.31 19.39
N SER A 227 -14.54 -0.20 19.51
CA SER A 227 -13.58 -0.71 18.53
C SER A 227 -12.38 -1.37 19.21
N MET A 228 -11.91 -2.49 18.65
CA MET A 228 -10.66 -3.11 19.06
C MET A 228 -9.52 -2.46 18.27
N VAL A 229 -8.82 -1.50 18.89
CA VAL A 229 -7.82 -0.68 18.21
C VAL A 229 -6.41 -1.13 18.56
N SER A 230 -5.51 -1.14 17.59
CA SER A 230 -4.07 -1.36 17.81
C SER A 230 -3.25 -0.30 17.09
N VAL A 231 -2.13 0.08 17.70
CA VAL A 231 -1.06 0.87 17.08
C VAL A 231 0.22 0.04 17.10
N THR A 232 0.87 -0.10 15.95
CA THR A 232 2.08 -0.92 15.79
C THR A 232 3.12 -0.14 14.98
N GLN A 233 4.32 0.06 15.52
CA GLN A 233 5.43 0.55 14.72
C GLN A 233 5.91 -0.55 13.77
N LEU A 234 6.00 -0.23 12.47
CA LEU A 234 6.63 -1.10 11.50
C LEU A 234 8.14 -0.79 11.47
N PRO A 235 9.02 -1.81 11.61
CA PRO A 235 10.44 -1.59 11.86
C PRO A 235 11.20 -1.13 10.62
N ARG A 236 10.63 -1.30 9.42
CA ARG A 236 11.30 -1.09 8.13
C ARG A 236 10.33 -0.81 7.00
N GLU A 237 10.87 -0.26 5.91
CA GLU A 237 10.11 0.04 4.71
C GLU A 237 9.51 -1.21 4.06
N GLN A 238 10.23 -2.35 4.07
CA GLN A 238 9.73 -3.59 3.45
C GLN A 238 8.51 -4.19 4.18
N SER A 239 8.24 -3.73 5.40
CA SER A 239 7.01 -4.06 6.15
C SER A 239 5.80 -3.30 5.61
N LEU A 240 5.98 -2.27 4.78
CA LEU A 240 4.90 -1.56 4.13
C LEU A 240 4.18 -2.48 3.13
N ARG A 241 2.90 -2.14 2.91
CA ARG A 241 1.98 -2.82 1.99
C ARG A 241 2.26 -2.53 0.52
N THR A 242 3.01 -1.48 0.27
CA THR A 242 3.41 -1.04 -1.06
C THR A 242 4.71 -0.28 -0.91
N GLU A 243 5.44 -0.17 -2.00
CA GLU A 243 6.58 0.73 -2.06
C GLU A 243 6.10 2.18 -1.81
N PRO A 244 6.85 2.97 -1.03
CA PRO A 244 6.56 4.38 -0.88
C PRO A 244 6.66 5.09 -2.24
N PRO A 245 5.99 6.23 -2.44
CA PRO A 245 6.09 6.97 -3.69
C PRO A 245 7.55 7.32 -3.99
N GLN A 246 7.97 7.20 -5.26
CA GLN A 246 9.35 7.49 -5.72
C GLN A 246 9.80 8.95 -5.50
N LEU A 247 8.94 9.83 -4.97
CA LEU A 247 9.14 11.26 -4.75
C LEU A 247 10.22 11.61 -3.69
N VAL A 248 11.06 10.64 -3.29
CA VAL A 248 12.11 10.78 -2.28
C VAL A 248 13.40 10.08 -2.74
N ALA A 249 13.99 10.53 -3.85
CA ALA A 249 15.34 10.14 -4.23
C ALA A 249 16.33 10.62 -3.14
N GLY A 250 16.70 9.74 -2.22
CA GLY A 250 17.60 10.08 -1.11
C GLY A 250 17.64 9.12 0.09
N GLY A 251 16.82 8.07 0.12
CA GLY A 251 16.73 7.16 1.26
C GLY A 251 15.84 7.74 2.34
N ILE A 252 14.64 7.19 2.48
CA ILE A 252 13.69 7.62 3.48
C ILE A 252 14.24 7.26 4.86
N ALA A 253 14.49 8.27 5.68
CA ALA A 253 14.55 8.10 7.12
C ALA A 253 13.16 8.47 7.65
N GLY A 254 12.29 7.47 7.82
CA GLY A 254 10.91 7.65 8.28
C GLY A 254 10.56 6.66 9.40
N ARG A 255 9.49 6.97 10.12
CA ARG A 255 8.79 6.01 11.00
C ARG A 255 7.54 5.56 10.28
N TYR A 256 7.25 4.28 10.37
CA TYR A 256 6.12 3.63 9.72
C TYR A 256 5.23 3.05 10.80
N ILE A 257 3.93 3.28 10.69
CA ILE A 257 2.98 2.94 11.75
C ILE A 257 1.77 2.27 11.10
N ASP A 258 1.35 1.13 11.63
CA ASP A 258 0.08 0.44 11.33
C ASP A 258 -0.88 0.75 12.47
N LEU A 259 -1.91 1.55 12.18
CA LEU A 259 -3.09 1.68 13.05
C LEU A 259 -4.13 0.71 12.51
N ALA A 260 -4.76 -0.09 13.37
CA ALA A 260 -5.78 -1.03 12.93
C ALA A 260 -7.00 -1.03 13.85
N GLY A 261 -8.16 -1.42 13.28
CA GLY A 261 -9.35 -1.80 14.04
C GLY A 261 -10.26 -0.66 14.50
N VAL A 262 -10.00 0.58 14.08
CA VAL A 262 -10.94 1.70 14.27
C VAL A 262 -12.11 1.54 13.30
N SER A 263 -13.34 1.47 13.82
CA SER A 263 -14.53 1.36 13.01
C SER A 263 -14.92 2.68 12.33
N GLY A 264 -15.28 2.63 11.05
CA GLY A 264 -15.75 3.78 10.27
C GLY A 264 -14.62 4.57 9.62
N ASP A 265 -14.98 5.44 8.68
CA ASP A 265 -14.00 6.18 7.88
C ASP A 265 -13.33 7.32 8.64
N ALA A 266 -14.05 7.90 9.61
CA ALA A 266 -13.59 9.02 10.41
C ALA A 266 -14.09 8.97 11.86
N THR A 267 -13.32 9.58 12.76
CA THR A 267 -13.77 9.91 14.11
C THR A 267 -14.54 11.23 14.12
N LYS A 268 -15.48 11.35 15.07
CA LYS A 268 -16.25 12.58 15.31
C LYS A 268 -15.40 13.70 15.91
N ILE A 269 -14.31 13.31 16.57
CA ILE A 269 -13.33 14.18 17.21
C ILE A 269 -11.95 13.69 16.75
N PRO A 270 -11.05 14.58 16.31
CA PRO A 270 -9.71 14.18 15.89
C PRO A 270 -9.00 13.36 16.97
N ALA A 271 -8.36 12.28 16.54
CA ALA A 271 -7.40 11.55 17.34
C ALA A 271 -6.01 12.20 17.23
N THR A 272 -5.16 11.94 18.22
CA THR A 272 -3.80 12.49 18.28
C THR A 272 -2.79 11.34 18.26
N LEU A 273 -1.90 11.34 17.27
CA LEU A 273 -0.76 10.43 17.24
C LEU A 273 0.52 11.18 17.63
N ARG A 274 1.31 10.57 18.52
CA ARG A 274 2.62 11.07 18.92
C ARG A 274 3.70 10.06 18.53
N VAL A 275 4.67 10.55 17.79
CA VAL A 275 5.81 9.78 17.28
C VAL A 275 7.10 10.38 17.84
N PRO A 276 8.08 9.58 18.31
CA PRO A 276 9.34 10.13 18.80
C PRO A 276 10.07 10.92 17.72
N ASN A 277 10.62 12.08 18.09
CA ASN A 277 11.44 12.88 17.19
C ASN A 277 12.89 12.36 17.20
N THR A 278 13.15 11.26 16.50
CA THR A 278 14.51 10.69 16.38
C THR A 278 15.40 11.43 15.39
N TYR A 279 14.87 12.48 14.75
CA TYR A 279 15.57 13.29 13.75
C TYR A 279 16.13 14.59 14.33
N ASN A 280 15.98 14.82 15.63
CA ASN A 280 16.39 16.05 16.31
C ASN A 280 15.86 17.32 15.64
N LEU A 281 14.65 17.25 15.09
CA LEU A 281 14.01 18.40 14.48
C LEU A 281 13.73 19.48 15.54
N PRO A 282 13.90 20.78 15.23
CA PRO A 282 13.55 21.85 16.15
C PRO A 282 12.07 21.83 16.55
N VAL A 283 11.77 22.22 17.79
CA VAL A 283 10.37 22.42 18.25
C VAL A 283 9.66 23.45 17.35
N GLY A 284 8.41 23.15 16.98
CA GLY A 284 7.62 23.93 16.03
C GLY A 284 7.82 23.54 14.56
N THR A 285 8.75 22.62 14.26
CA THR A 285 8.92 22.12 12.88
C THR A 285 7.64 21.42 12.42
N LYS A 286 7.18 21.78 11.22
CA LYS A 286 6.04 21.14 10.56
C LYS A 286 6.51 19.92 9.78
N VAL A 287 5.84 18.80 9.97
CA VAL A 287 6.18 17.48 9.46
C VAL A 287 4.98 16.96 8.68
N ARG A 288 5.19 16.61 7.41
CA ARG A 288 4.11 16.04 6.61
C ARG A 288 3.92 14.57 6.95
N PHE A 289 2.67 14.17 6.98
CA PHE A 289 2.32 12.77 7.09
C PHE A 289 1.65 12.26 5.82
N GLY A 290 2.02 11.07 5.36
CA GLY A 290 1.36 10.37 4.27
C GLY A 290 0.53 9.20 4.80
N LYS A 291 -0.56 8.87 4.11
CA LYS A 291 -1.38 7.69 4.36
C LYS A 291 -1.50 6.84 3.10
N VAL A 292 -1.59 5.52 3.27
CA VAL A 292 -1.84 4.61 2.14
C VAL A 292 -3.25 4.06 2.23
N ASN A 293 -3.92 3.99 1.09
CA ASN A 293 -5.18 3.29 0.95
C ASN A 293 -4.96 1.78 1.02
N HIS A 294 -5.69 1.13 1.91
CA HIS A 294 -5.58 -0.32 2.09
C HIS A 294 -5.99 -1.12 0.85
N ASN A 295 -6.98 -0.64 0.08
CA ASN A 295 -7.54 -1.34 -1.06
C ASN A 295 -6.79 -1.00 -2.35
N THR A 296 -6.48 0.28 -2.58
CA THR A 296 -5.81 0.71 -3.83
C THR A 296 -4.30 0.76 -3.71
N LEU A 297 -3.73 0.68 -2.50
CA LEU A 297 -2.30 0.93 -2.24
C LEU A 297 -1.81 2.32 -2.68
N GLU A 298 -2.71 3.24 -2.99
CA GLU A 298 -2.35 4.61 -3.36
C GLU A 298 -1.98 5.42 -2.11
N TRP A 299 -0.97 6.26 -2.25
CA TRP A 299 -0.52 7.18 -1.22
C TRP A 299 -1.24 8.52 -1.32
N PHE A 300 -1.57 9.09 -0.17
CA PHE A 300 -2.20 10.40 -0.02
C PHE A 300 -1.45 11.20 1.04
N ASP A 301 -1.43 12.52 0.92
CA ASP A 301 -1.08 13.38 2.05
C ASP A 301 -2.20 13.25 3.11
N LEU A 302 -1.85 13.18 4.40
CA LEU A 302 -2.82 13.03 5.48
C LEU A 302 -3.84 14.20 5.48
N ARG A 303 -3.41 15.37 5.01
CA ARG A 303 -4.24 16.59 4.89
C ARG A 303 -5.31 16.48 3.81
N ASP A 304 -5.09 15.69 2.78
CA ASP A 304 -5.92 15.66 1.56
C ASP A 304 -7.21 14.83 1.77
N ALA A 305 -7.83 14.87 2.95
CA ALA A 305 -9.05 14.09 3.20
C ALA A 305 -10.18 14.49 2.24
N PHE A 306 -10.61 13.53 1.43
CA PHE A 306 -11.87 13.50 0.71
C PHE A 306 -13.02 13.86 1.66
N GLY A 307 -13.46 15.10 1.62
CA GLY A 307 -14.64 15.54 2.36
C GLY A 307 -14.39 15.91 3.82
N GLY A 308 -13.36 16.70 4.11
CA GLY A 308 -13.36 17.48 5.35
C GLY A 308 -14.67 18.27 5.47
N THR A 309 -15.41 18.05 6.55
CA THR A 309 -16.53 18.90 6.95
C THR A 309 -15.97 20.27 7.34
N GLY A 310 -15.65 21.11 6.36
CA GLY A 310 -15.35 22.53 6.50
C GLY A 310 -14.62 22.96 7.79
N GLN A 311 -13.46 22.36 8.13
CA GLN A 311 -12.68 22.81 9.29
C GLN A 311 -11.63 23.89 8.92
N PRO A 312 -11.43 24.92 9.79
CA PRO A 312 -10.62 26.11 9.52
C PRO A 312 -9.15 26.05 10.00
N ASP A 313 -8.62 24.92 10.50
CA ASP A 313 -7.24 24.84 11.02
C ASP A 313 -6.22 24.51 9.89
N PRO A 314 -5.28 25.42 9.57
CA PRO A 314 -4.24 25.17 8.56
C PRO A 314 -3.21 24.10 8.96
N ASN A 315 -3.23 23.62 10.21
CA ASN A 315 -2.32 22.58 10.72
C ASN A 315 -2.97 21.20 10.85
N PHE A 316 -4.25 21.05 10.53
CA PHE A 316 -4.90 19.74 10.55
C PHE A 316 -4.19 18.76 9.61
N GLY A 317 -3.89 17.55 10.09
CA GLY A 317 -3.11 16.57 9.33
C GLY A 317 -1.61 16.89 9.17
N ILE A 318 -1.10 17.94 9.83
CA ILE A 318 0.34 18.28 9.88
C ILE A 318 0.90 17.93 11.25
N GLY A 319 1.99 17.17 11.25
CA GLY A 319 2.79 16.93 12.45
C GLY A 319 3.49 18.18 12.92
N ILE A 320 3.46 18.46 14.21
CA ILE A 320 4.22 19.55 14.83
C ILE A 320 5.16 18.95 15.86
N VAL A 321 6.45 19.29 15.77
CA VAL A 321 7.41 18.90 16.81
C VAL A 321 7.10 19.66 18.09
N LYS A 322 6.80 18.92 19.16
CA LYS A 322 6.53 19.44 20.51
C LYS A 322 7.59 18.95 21.49
N SER A 323 7.87 19.75 22.51
CA SER A 323 8.66 19.32 23.67
C SER A 323 7.80 18.43 24.57
N LYS A 324 8.35 17.30 24.99
CA LYS A 324 7.83 16.55 26.14
C LYS A 324 8.36 17.19 27.43
N GLY A 325 7.68 16.94 28.56
CA GLY A 325 8.05 17.50 29.87
C GLY A 325 9.36 16.95 30.45
N ASP A 326 9.89 15.87 29.88
CA ASP A 326 11.15 15.21 30.23
C ASP A 326 12.37 15.75 29.45
N GLY A 327 12.17 16.78 28.60
CA GLY A 327 13.21 17.36 27.75
C GLY A 327 13.41 16.64 26.41
N SER A 328 12.71 15.54 26.16
CA SER A 328 12.65 14.91 24.83
C SER A 328 11.67 15.67 23.92
N THR A 329 11.61 15.29 22.63
CA THR A 329 10.65 15.87 21.69
C THR A 329 9.88 14.77 20.96
N CYS A 330 8.64 15.06 20.58
CA CYS A 330 7.81 14.21 19.74
C CYS A 330 7.21 15.00 18.58
N ILE A 331 6.82 14.30 17.53
CA ILE A 331 6.01 14.83 16.45
C ILE A 331 4.57 14.46 16.78
N GLU A 332 3.74 15.47 17.02
CA GLU A 332 2.32 15.29 17.32
C GLU A 332 1.47 15.68 16.10
N VAL A 333 0.53 14.82 15.71
CA VAL A 333 -0.39 15.06 14.60
C VAL A 333 -1.82 14.74 15.01
N GLU A 334 -2.74 15.62 14.64
CA GLU A 334 -4.17 15.40 14.76
C GLU A 334 -4.76 14.99 13.41
N PHE A 335 -5.63 13.99 13.45
CA PHE A 335 -6.31 13.45 12.28
C PHE A 335 -7.62 12.80 12.71
N ASP A 336 -8.62 12.84 11.83
CA ASP A 336 -9.94 12.27 12.04
C ASP A 336 -10.20 11.08 11.11
N HIS A 337 -9.55 11.02 9.95
CA HIS A 337 -9.76 9.95 8.98
C HIS A 337 -8.86 8.75 9.27
N PHE A 338 -9.51 7.63 9.60
CA PHE A 338 -8.84 6.34 9.76
C PHE A 338 -8.85 5.48 8.49
N CYS A 339 -9.57 5.93 7.46
CA CYS A 339 -9.61 5.26 6.16
C CYS A 339 -9.55 6.28 5.02
N SER A 340 -9.17 5.81 3.83
CA SER A 340 -9.33 6.57 2.59
C SER A 340 -10.45 6.04 1.71
N VAL A 341 -11.02 4.86 1.96
CA VAL A 341 -12.19 4.33 1.24
C VAL A 341 -12.99 3.38 2.12
N CYS A 342 -14.22 3.74 2.51
CA CYS A 342 -15.37 2.84 2.71
C CYS A 342 -16.68 3.60 3.07
N THR A 343 -17.19 4.45 2.18
CA THR A 343 -18.54 4.34 1.59
C THR A 343 -18.73 5.45 0.55
#